data_AF-A0A132HPB4-F1
#
_entry.id   AF-A0A132HPB4-F1
#
_cell.length_a   1.000
_cell.length_b   1.000
_cell.length_c   1.000
_cell.angle_alpha   90.00
_cell.angle_beta   90.00
_cell.angle_gamma   90.00
#
_symmetry.space_group_name_H-M   'P 1'
#
loop_
_entity.id
_entity.type
_entity.pdbx_description
1 polymer ?
#
loop_
_entity_poly.entity_id
_entity_poly.type
_entity_poly.pdbx_seq_one_letter_code
_entity_poly.pdbx_strand_id
1 'polypeptide(L)'
;MSEFTYEWPNAEDFYAGVRAVVQSQYSYEKELCSLVDIGHCDFYDTTDFSRNRWNAYYAEVHFFIPIDAYSKYGGMLDKYQNLLLGVCQKVMPPETGYDIMKVTISPILSSEAKKNTLTEIKKVVEESAYLNINDDLIEKGKKMADAYVTLYALENFVRQYIDKKLTEKIGPNYMNNVSLPQKIKSGIETRKTQEQGKKWLPLRGDNDLYYMDFIELSDFISSNWDYFKDDIKDQNWIKVKMEEMYNIRCLIAHNSYISDDNIQLLEVTTKQILAQLS
;
A
#
# COMPACT_ATOMS: atom_id res chain seq x y z
N MET A 1 -40.47 5.18 1.16
CA MET A 1 -39.65 5.46 2.36
C MET A 1 -38.44 4.56 2.20
N SER A 2 -37.24 5.12 2.07
CA SER A 2 -36.04 4.28 2.00
C SER A 2 -35.91 3.52 3.33
N GLU A 3 -35.93 2.20 3.26
CA GLU A 3 -35.65 1.36 4.43
C GLU A 3 -34.20 1.61 4.88
N PHE A 4 -33.98 1.63 6.19
CA PHE A 4 -32.63 1.72 6.73
C PHE A 4 -31.89 0.40 6.47
N THR A 5 -30.62 0.50 6.10
CA THR A 5 -29.78 -0.67 5.80
C THR A 5 -29.24 -1.33 7.07
N TYR A 6 -29.05 -0.55 8.14
CA TYR A 6 -28.33 -0.99 9.36
C TYR A 6 -26.93 -1.55 9.05
N GLU A 7 -26.32 -1.01 7.99
CA GLU A 7 -24.96 -1.31 7.58
C GLU A 7 -24.10 -0.06 7.76
N TRP A 8 -22.93 -0.23 8.38
CA TRP A 8 -21.95 0.84 8.49
C TRP A 8 -21.39 1.22 7.12
N PRO A 9 -21.13 2.51 6.86
CA PRO A 9 -20.31 2.90 5.73
C PRO A 9 -18.88 2.37 5.91
N ASN A 10 -18.12 2.27 4.82
CA ASN A 10 -16.69 2.00 4.93
C ASN A 10 -16.03 3.08 5.81
N ALA A 11 -15.27 2.65 6.82
CA ALA A 11 -14.68 3.56 7.80
C ALA A 11 -13.64 4.50 7.20
N GLU A 12 -12.85 4.03 6.22
CA GLU A 12 -11.85 4.86 5.53
C GLU A 12 -12.52 5.92 4.65
N ASP A 13 -13.56 5.55 3.89
CA ASP A 13 -14.34 6.49 3.07
C ASP A 13 -15.07 7.52 3.92
N PHE A 14 -15.68 7.08 5.02
CA PHE A 14 -16.31 7.99 5.99
C PHE A 14 -15.30 8.96 6.59
N TYR A 15 -14.12 8.45 7.01
CA TYR A 15 -13.06 9.28 7.57
C TYR A 15 -12.51 10.28 6.55
N ALA A 16 -12.38 9.87 5.28
CA ALA A 16 -12.03 10.77 4.19
C ALA A 16 -13.08 11.87 3.98
N GLY A 17 -14.37 11.53 4.08
CA GLY A 17 -15.48 12.49 4.06
C GLY A 17 -15.41 13.51 5.21
N VAL A 18 -15.15 13.03 6.45
CA VAL A 18 -14.93 13.89 7.62
C VAL A 18 -13.76 14.83 7.38
N ARG A 19 -12.62 14.31 6.90
CA ARG A 19 -11.43 15.11 6.59
C ARG A 19 -11.73 16.20 5.57
N ALA A 20 -12.41 15.87 4.48
CA ALA A 20 -12.77 16.84 3.44
C ALA A 20 -13.65 17.97 3.99
N VAL A 21 -14.63 17.66 4.84
CA VAL A 21 -15.49 18.67 5.48
C VAL A 21 -14.71 19.51 6.49
N VAL A 22 -13.82 18.92 7.29
CA VAL A 22 -12.97 19.65 8.23
C VAL A 22 -12.06 20.62 7.49
N GLN A 23 -11.35 20.15 6.46
CA GLN A 23 -10.44 20.97 5.67
C GLN A 23 -11.16 22.10 4.91
N SER A 24 -12.43 21.89 4.53
CA SER A 24 -13.25 22.92 3.86
C SER A 24 -13.85 23.94 4.84
N GLN A 25 -14.56 23.48 5.87
CA GLN A 25 -15.37 24.34 6.76
C GLN A 25 -14.59 24.88 7.95
N TYR A 26 -13.49 24.24 8.33
CA TYR A 26 -12.68 24.57 9.50
C TYR A 26 -11.22 24.80 9.14
N SER A 27 -10.95 25.26 7.92
CA SER A 27 -9.59 25.56 7.41
C SER A 27 -8.81 26.56 8.27
N TYR A 28 -9.50 27.39 9.05
CA TYR A 28 -8.90 28.32 10.01
C TYR A 28 -8.41 27.62 11.30
N GLU A 29 -8.96 26.46 11.66
CA GLU A 29 -8.53 25.62 12.79
C GLU A 29 -7.44 24.64 12.33
N LYS A 30 -6.23 25.17 12.09
CA LYS A 30 -5.10 24.40 11.53
C LYS A 30 -4.75 23.14 12.33
N GLU A 31 -4.92 23.19 13.64
CA GLU A 31 -4.64 22.06 14.54
C GLU A 31 -5.66 20.94 14.41
N LEU A 32 -6.95 21.28 14.26
CA LEU A 32 -7.99 20.30 13.99
C LEU A 32 -7.76 19.61 12.64
N CYS A 33 -7.38 20.39 11.61
CA CYS A 33 -7.02 19.85 10.29
C CYS A 33 -5.85 18.86 10.42
N SER A 34 -4.80 19.23 11.16
CA SER A 34 -3.66 18.35 11.41
C SER A 34 -4.04 17.10 12.21
N LEU A 35 -5.00 17.20 13.14
CA LEU A 35 -5.46 16.08 13.96
C LEU A 35 -6.21 15.02 13.13
N VAL A 36 -7.05 15.44 12.17
CA VAL A 36 -7.78 14.51 11.28
C VAL A 36 -6.95 13.94 10.13
N ASP A 37 -5.73 14.44 9.93
CA ASP A 37 -4.79 13.92 8.91
C ASP A 37 -4.01 12.70 9.40
N ILE A 38 -3.87 12.52 10.72
CA ILE A 38 -2.92 11.57 11.33
C ILE A 38 -3.58 10.40 12.08
N GLY A 39 -4.90 10.26 12.03
CA GLY A 39 -5.63 9.21 12.73
C GLY A 39 -6.46 8.30 11.82
N HIS A 40 -7.32 7.51 12.45
CA HIS A 40 -8.43 6.77 11.84
C HIS A 40 -9.64 6.82 12.78
N CYS A 41 -10.78 6.27 12.34
CA CYS A 41 -11.94 6.13 13.21
C CYS A 41 -12.60 4.75 13.07
N ASP A 42 -13.28 4.34 14.14
CA ASP A 42 -14.18 3.19 14.16
C ASP A 42 -15.58 3.58 14.64
N PHE A 43 -16.55 2.75 14.32
CA PHE A 43 -17.95 2.90 14.72
C PHE A 43 -18.30 1.97 15.86
N TYR A 44 -19.15 2.46 16.76
CA TYR A 44 -19.75 1.67 17.83
C TYR A 44 -21.22 2.04 17.92
N ASP A 45 -22.11 1.07 17.82
CA ASP A 45 -23.53 1.26 18.11
C ASP A 45 -23.86 0.80 19.53
N THR A 46 -24.96 1.33 20.04
CA THR A 46 -25.64 0.77 21.20
C THR A 46 -26.96 0.16 20.77
N THR A 47 -27.54 -0.66 21.63
CA THR A 47 -28.89 -1.19 21.42
C THR A 47 -29.99 -0.12 21.58
N ASP A 48 -29.62 1.11 21.94
CA ASP A 48 -30.56 2.20 22.16
C ASP A 48 -30.90 2.92 20.86
N PHE A 49 -32.17 3.29 20.69
CA PHE A 49 -32.57 4.21 19.63
C PHE A 49 -32.06 5.62 19.91
N SER A 50 -31.63 6.33 18.86
CA SER A 50 -31.17 7.71 18.94
C SER A 50 -32.24 8.69 19.42
N ARG A 51 -33.52 8.33 19.19
CA ARG A 51 -34.73 9.16 19.40
C ARG A 51 -34.78 10.43 18.52
N ASN A 52 -33.79 10.67 17.67
CA ASN A 52 -33.82 11.73 16.66
C ASN A 52 -34.68 11.29 15.46
N ARG A 53 -34.57 10.02 15.07
CA ARG A 53 -35.37 9.39 14.03
C ARG A 53 -36.01 8.13 14.58
N TRP A 54 -37.27 7.87 14.19
CA TRP A 54 -38.14 6.87 14.82
C TRP A 54 -37.59 5.43 14.83
N ASN A 55 -36.61 5.12 13.98
CA ASN A 55 -36.02 3.77 13.86
C ASN A 55 -34.48 3.77 13.70
N ALA A 56 -33.80 4.86 14.09
CA ALA A 56 -32.35 4.95 13.98
C ALA A 56 -31.67 4.63 15.32
N TYR A 57 -30.56 3.88 15.28
CA TYR A 57 -29.77 3.53 16.46
C TYR A 57 -28.82 4.65 16.87
N TYR A 58 -28.55 4.71 18.17
CA TYR A 58 -27.53 5.55 18.75
C TYR A 58 -26.16 5.02 18.35
N ALA A 59 -25.34 5.88 17.75
CA ALA A 59 -24.00 5.55 17.30
C ALA A 59 -22.94 6.49 17.90
N GLU A 60 -21.77 5.92 18.15
CA GLU A 60 -20.56 6.63 18.52
C GLU A 60 -19.52 6.48 17.41
N VAL A 61 -18.76 7.55 17.16
CA VAL A 61 -17.53 7.49 16.34
C VAL A 61 -16.34 7.69 17.26
N HIS A 62 -15.42 6.74 17.24
CA HIS A 62 -14.21 6.78 18.05
C HIS A 62 -13.03 7.07 17.13
N PHE A 63 -12.39 8.22 17.34
CA PHE A 63 -11.20 8.65 16.62
C PHE A 63 -9.97 8.20 17.39
N PHE A 64 -9.02 7.59 16.70
CA PHE A 64 -7.76 7.15 17.26
C PHE A 64 -6.61 7.97 16.68
N ILE A 65 -5.85 8.63 17.55
CA ILE A 65 -4.72 9.48 17.18
C ILE A 65 -3.42 9.04 17.87
N PRO A 66 -2.23 9.33 17.29
CA PRO A 66 -0.96 9.05 17.94
C PRO A 66 -0.84 9.68 19.35
N ILE A 67 -0.12 9.00 20.27
CA ILE A 67 0.02 9.42 21.68
C ILE A 67 0.66 10.82 21.81
N ASP A 68 1.62 11.14 20.94
CA ASP A 68 2.27 12.46 20.88
C ASP A 68 1.27 13.56 20.48
N ALA A 69 0.40 13.29 19.50
CA ALA A 69 -0.68 14.19 19.15
C ALA A 69 -1.71 14.32 20.27
N TYR A 70 -2.08 13.21 20.91
CA TYR A 70 -3.00 13.21 22.05
C TYR A 70 -2.50 14.06 23.21
N SER A 71 -1.20 13.95 23.55
CA SER A 71 -0.54 14.79 24.56
C SER A 71 -0.50 16.26 24.14
N LYS A 72 -0.11 16.54 22.89
CA LYS A 72 -0.01 17.90 22.34
C LYS A 72 -1.35 18.65 22.36
N TYR A 73 -2.43 17.98 21.99
CA TYR A 73 -3.76 18.59 21.85
C TYR A 73 -4.66 18.39 23.08
N GLY A 74 -4.15 17.84 24.18
CA GLY A 74 -4.94 17.42 25.34
C GLY A 74 -5.92 18.47 25.87
N GLY A 75 -5.50 19.74 25.94
CA GLY A 75 -6.35 20.86 26.42
C GLY A 75 -7.47 21.28 25.44
N MET A 76 -7.49 20.76 24.23
CA MET A 76 -8.44 21.11 23.16
C MET A 76 -9.27 19.92 22.68
N LEU A 77 -9.04 18.70 23.20
CA LEU A 77 -9.74 17.50 22.74
C LEU A 77 -11.26 17.61 22.91
N ASP A 78 -11.75 18.16 24.02
CA ASP A 78 -13.19 18.39 24.22
C ASP A 78 -13.78 19.35 23.17
N LYS A 79 -13.04 20.41 22.82
CA LYS A 79 -13.44 21.33 21.74
C LYS A 79 -13.53 20.56 20.41
N TYR A 80 -12.52 19.75 20.10
CA TYR A 80 -12.45 19.00 18.86
C TYR A 80 -13.49 17.88 18.76
N GLN A 81 -13.80 17.18 19.85
CA GLN A 81 -14.89 16.20 19.90
C GLN A 81 -16.23 16.83 19.56
N ASN A 82 -16.53 18.02 20.09
CA ASN A 82 -17.78 18.72 19.78
C ASN A 82 -17.84 19.18 18.32
N LEU A 83 -16.74 19.68 17.76
CA LEU A 83 -16.68 20.07 16.35
C LEU A 83 -16.84 18.86 15.43
N LEU A 84 -16.13 17.78 15.72
CA LEU A 84 -16.19 16.53 14.95
C LEU A 84 -17.55 15.87 15.04
N LEU A 85 -18.27 15.95 16.17
CA LEU A 85 -19.64 15.45 16.28
C LEU A 85 -20.55 16.07 15.20
N GLY A 86 -20.52 17.40 15.06
CA GLY A 86 -21.31 18.09 14.04
C GLY A 86 -20.88 17.75 12.62
N VAL A 87 -19.60 17.43 12.39
CA VAL A 87 -19.11 16.97 11.08
C VAL A 87 -19.58 15.54 10.80
N CYS A 88 -19.38 14.61 11.73
CA CYS A 88 -19.78 13.22 11.60
C CYS A 88 -21.29 13.08 11.35
N GLN A 89 -22.12 13.90 12.01
CA GLN A 89 -23.56 13.93 11.75
C GLN A 89 -23.92 14.37 10.33
N LYS A 90 -23.13 15.25 9.70
CA LYS A 90 -23.34 15.67 8.30
C LYS A 90 -22.85 14.63 7.30
N VAL A 91 -21.76 13.94 7.62
CA VAL A 91 -21.11 12.97 6.73
C VAL A 91 -21.81 11.61 6.78
N MET A 92 -22.42 11.24 7.91
CA MET A 92 -23.11 9.96 8.07
C MET A 92 -24.29 9.85 7.10
N PRO A 93 -24.29 8.86 6.19
CA PRO A 93 -25.41 8.69 5.26
C PRO A 93 -26.68 8.31 6.03
N PRO A 94 -27.81 9.00 5.80
CA PRO A 94 -29.04 8.79 6.56
C PRO A 94 -29.63 7.38 6.37
N GLU A 95 -29.39 6.73 5.24
CA GLU A 95 -29.85 5.38 4.91
C GLU A 95 -29.24 4.29 5.81
N THR A 96 -28.12 4.56 6.47
CA THR A 96 -27.45 3.59 7.36
C THR A 96 -28.30 3.20 8.57
N GLY A 97 -29.26 4.05 8.96
CA GLY A 97 -30.06 3.84 10.18
C GLY A 97 -29.30 4.15 11.47
N TYR A 98 -28.15 4.81 11.39
CA TYR A 98 -27.37 5.24 12.57
C TYR A 98 -27.37 6.77 12.69
N ASP A 99 -27.58 7.27 13.91
CA ASP A 99 -27.36 8.68 14.24
C ASP A 99 -26.13 8.80 15.12
N ILE A 100 -25.14 9.58 14.68
CA ILE A 100 -23.96 9.85 15.50
C ILE A 100 -24.34 10.78 16.64
N MET A 101 -24.31 10.23 17.86
CA MET A 101 -24.70 10.92 19.07
C MET A 101 -23.50 11.32 19.92
N LYS A 102 -22.35 10.68 19.70
CA LYS A 102 -21.13 10.94 20.46
C LYS A 102 -19.88 10.72 19.62
N VAL A 103 -18.89 11.56 19.86
CA VAL A 103 -17.54 11.43 19.31
C VAL A 103 -16.56 11.36 20.46
N THR A 104 -15.66 10.39 20.41
CA THR A 104 -14.56 10.24 21.36
C THR A 104 -13.23 10.33 20.61
N ILE A 105 -12.23 11.01 21.17
CA ILE A 105 -10.86 10.97 20.68
C ILE A 105 -10.03 10.23 21.72
N SER A 106 -9.36 9.16 21.31
CA SER A 106 -8.53 8.32 22.16
C SER A 106 -7.11 8.20 21.57
N PRO A 107 -6.08 8.04 22.42
CA PRO A 107 -4.76 7.74 21.92
C PRO A 107 -4.72 6.31 21.37
N ILE A 108 -3.91 6.08 20.35
CA ILE A 108 -3.57 4.73 19.90
C ILE A 108 -2.70 4.09 20.98
N LEU A 109 -3.32 3.27 21.82
CA LEU A 109 -2.67 2.50 22.88
C LEU A 109 -2.31 1.11 22.36
N SER A 110 -1.45 1.02 21.35
CA SER A 110 -0.91 -0.28 20.94
C SER A 110 0.49 -0.48 21.55
N SER A 111 0.75 -1.69 22.05
CA SER A 111 2.11 -2.22 22.23
C SER A 111 2.90 -2.31 20.91
N GLU A 112 2.22 -2.01 19.80
CA GLU A 112 2.69 -1.99 18.43
C GLU A 112 2.52 -0.58 17.85
N ALA A 113 2.89 0.46 18.59
CA ALA A 113 3.24 1.71 17.94
C ALA A 113 4.33 1.32 16.95
N LYS A 114 4.00 1.24 15.66
CA LYS A 114 5.00 1.21 14.59
C LYS A 114 5.91 2.37 14.94
N LYS A 115 7.10 2.07 15.48
CA LYS A 115 8.16 3.05 15.64
C LYS A 115 8.26 3.69 14.28
N ASN A 116 7.76 4.92 14.16
CA ASN A 116 7.83 5.62 12.91
C ASN A 116 9.29 6.00 12.80
N THR A 117 10.11 5.10 12.24
CA THR A 117 11.55 5.25 12.15
C THR A 117 11.89 6.56 11.47
N LEU A 118 11.05 7.05 10.54
CA LEU A 118 11.18 8.37 9.94
C LEU A 118 11.04 9.51 10.95
N THR A 119 10.17 9.37 11.96
CA THR A 119 10.02 10.38 13.04
C THR A 119 11.22 10.37 13.98
N GLU A 120 11.76 9.19 14.32
CA GLU A 120 13.00 9.08 15.09
C GLU A 120 14.21 9.65 14.31
N ILE A 121 14.31 9.33 13.02
CA ILE A 121 15.37 9.86 12.13
C ILE A 121 15.22 11.38 11.99
N LYS A 122 14.02 11.91 11.75
CA LYS A 122 13.76 13.36 11.68
C LYS A 122 14.27 14.06 12.94
N LYS A 123 13.94 13.52 14.12
CA LYS A 123 14.39 14.09 15.41
C LYS A 123 15.92 14.11 15.54
N VAL A 124 16.60 13.00 15.19
CA VAL A 124 18.07 12.93 15.21
C VAL A 124 18.70 13.88 14.17
N VAL A 125 18.05 14.07 13.04
CA VAL A 125 18.50 14.96 11.97
C VAL A 125 18.26 16.43 12.31
N GLU A 126 17.16 16.79 12.96
CA GLU A 126 16.89 18.15 13.46
C GLU A 126 17.89 18.58 14.53
N GLU A 127 18.42 17.62 15.32
CA GLU A 127 19.52 17.83 16.26
C GLU A 127 20.89 17.96 15.55
N SER A 128 20.99 17.57 14.28
CA SER A 128 22.16 17.70 13.43
C SER A 128 22.09 19.00 12.61
N ALA A 129 22.85 20.02 13.01
CA ALA A 129 22.84 21.36 12.40
C ALA A 129 23.16 21.42 10.87
N TYR A 130 23.47 20.30 10.22
CA TYR A 130 23.97 20.24 8.84
C TYR A 130 23.21 19.29 7.92
N LEU A 131 22.25 18.50 8.44
CA LEU A 131 21.45 17.58 7.64
C LEU A 131 19.98 17.94 7.87
N ASN A 132 19.19 18.07 6.81
CA ASN A 132 17.76 18.36 6.95
C ASN A 132 16.98 17.42 6.04
N ILE A 133 16.29 16.44 6.63
CA ILE A 133 15.28 15.64 5.91
C ILE A 133 14.08 16.56 5.76
N ASN A 134 14.04 17.29 4.65
CA ASN A 134 12.95 18.19 4.33
C ASN A 134 11.72 17.42 3.82
N ASP A 135 10.58 18.10 3.75
CA ASP A 135 9.32 17.52 3.31
C ASP A 135 9.38 16.98 1.87
N ASP A 136 10.18 17.58 0.99
CA ASP A 136 10.43 17.10 -0.38
C ASP A 136 11.06 15.70 -0.39
N LEU A 137 12.08 15.44 0.43
CA LEU A 137 12.72 14.13 0.51
C LEU A 137 11.74 13.05 1.02
N ILE A 138 10.87 13.42 1.96
CA ILE A 138 9.85 12.51 2.51
C ILE A 138 8.76 12.23 1.48
N GLU A 139 8.31 13.26 0.76
CA GLU A 139 7.34 13.11 -0.32
C GLU A 139 7.88 12.22 -1.44
N LYS A 140 9.14 12.44 -1.85
CA LYS A 140 9.85 11.56 -2.78
C LYS A 140 9.93 10.14 -2.24
N GLY A 141 10.27 9.96 -0.96
CA GLY A 141 10.29 8.65 -0.32
C GLY A 141 8.94 7.93 -0.37
N LYS A 142 7.83 8.64 -0.16
CA LYS A 142 6.47 8.08 -0.28
C LYS A 142 6.17 7.66 -1.71
N LYS A 143 6.43 8.53 -2.71
CA LYS A 143 6.27 8.18 -4.14
C LYS A 143 7.10 6.96 -4.53
N MET A 144 8.34 6.88 -4.04
CA MET A 144 9.22 5.73 -4.27
C MET A 144 8.70 4.45 -3.62
N ALA A 145 8.03 4.54 -2.47
CA ALA A 145 7.42 3.39 -1.81
C ALA A 145 6.31 2.79 -2.68
N ASP A 146 5.42 3.62 -3.23
CA ASP A 146 4.35 3.16 -4.12
C ASP A 146 4.91 2.52 -5.41
N ALA A 147 5.96 3.12 -5.97
CA ALA A 147 6.67 2.55 -7.12
C ALA A 147 7.32 1.19 -6.79
N TYR A 148 7.95 1.07 -5.61
CA TYR A 148 8.50 -0.19 -5.14
C TYR A 148 7.43 -1.26 -4.98
N VAL A 149 6.29 -0.93 -4.37
CA VAL A 149 5.16 -1.87 -4.18
C VAL A 149 4.65 -2.36 -5.54
N THR A 150 4.45 -1.44 -6.49
CA THR A 150 3.98 -1.78 -7.84
C THR A 150 4.96 -2.71 -8.56
N LEU A 151 6.25 -2.37 -8.53
CA LEU A 151 7.31 -3.18 -9.15
C LEU A 151 7.42 -4.57 -8.49
N TYR A 152 7.39 -4.63 -7.17
CA TYR A 152 7.45 -5.87 -6.40
C TYR A 152 6.27 -6.79 -6.74
N ALA A 153 5.06 -6.23 -6.82
CA ALA A 153 3.87 -6.97 -7.21
C ALA A 153 3.99 -7.52 -8.64
N LEU A 154 4.41 -6.69 -9.60
CA LEU A 154 4.58 -7.10 -10.99
C LEU A 154 5.61 -8.23 -11.14
N GLU A 155 6.81 -8.08 -10.56
CA GLU A 155 7.89 -9.07 -10.69
C GLU A 155 7.46 -10.43 -10.13
N ASN A 156 6.80 -10.45 -8.98
CA ASN A 156 6.31 -11.69 -8.38
C ASN A 156 5.09 -12.27 -9.10
N PHE A 157 4.22 -11.43 -9.64
CA PHE A 157 3.10 -11.90 -10.47
C PHE A 157 3.62 -12.64 -11.71
N VAL A 158 4.62 -12.10 -12.40
CA VAL A 158 5.24 -12.77 -13.56
C VAL A 158 5.83 -14.13 -13.17
N ARG A 159 6.52 -14.22 -12.02
CA ARG A 159 7.03 -15.50 -11.50
C ARG A 159 5.91 -16.50 -11.24
N GLN A 160 4.84 -16.07 -10.58
CA GLN A 160 3.68 -16.93 -10.30
C GLN A 160 2.98 -17.40 -11.57
N TYR A 161 2.84 -16.53 -12.57
CA TYR A 161 2.30 -16.89 -13.87
C TYR A 161 3.14 -17.97 -14.55
N ILE A 162 4.46 -17.80 -14.62
CA ILE A 162 5.38 -18.78 -15.19
C ILE A 162 5.26 -20.13 -14.46
N ASP A 163 5.33 -20.10 -13.13
CA ASP A 163 5.25 -21.28 -12.28
C ASP A 163 3.94 -22.05 -12.51
N LYS A 164 2.82 -21.34 -12.49
CA LYS A 164 1.49 -21.91 -12.74
C LYS A 164 1.40 -22.52 -14.14
N LYS A 165 1.75 -21.76 -15.18
CA LYS A 165 1.62 -22.19 -16.58
C LYS A 165 2.43 -23.45 -16.87
N LEU A 166 3.67 -23.50 -16.41
CA LEU A 166 4.55 -24.66 -16.64
C LEU A 166 4.14 -25.85 -15.78
N THR A 167 3.73 -25.63 -14.53
CA THR A 167 3.18 -26.69 -13.68
C THR A 167 1.96 -27.36 -14.31
N GLU A 168 1.05 -26.59 -14.88
CA GLU A 168 -0.14 -27.10 -15.57
C GLU A 168 0.20 -27.88 -16.86
N LYS A 169 1.24 -27.48 -17.60
CA LYS A 169 1.59 -28.08 -18.89
C LYS A 169 2.47 -29.33 -18.78
N ILE A 170 3.47 -29.30 -17.89
CA ILE A 170 4.53 -30.32 -17.81
C ILE A 170 4.83 -30.79 -16.37
N GLY A 171 4.00 -30.39 -15.39
CA GLY A 171 4.07 -30.84 -14.00
C GLY A 171 4.98 -30.00 -13.10
N PRO A 172 4.94 -30.23 -11.77
CA PRO A 172 5.62 -29.39 -10.78
C PRO A 172 7.15 -29.43 -10.85
N ASN A 173 7.72 -30.46 -11.47
CA ASN A 173 9.17 -30.58 -11.71
C ASN A 173 9.59 -29.99 -13.06
N TYR A 174 8.85 -29.01 -13.58
CA TYR A 174 9.05 -28.44 -14.91
C TYR A 174 10.47 -27.91 -15.13
N MET A 175 11.15 -27.42 -14.08
CA MET A 175 12.51 -26.89 -14.19
C MET A 175 13.52 -27.89 -14.78
N ASN A 176 13.27 -29.20 -14.68
CA ASN A 176 14.11 -30.23 -15.27
C ASN A 176 13.88 -30.44 -16.78
N ASN A 177 12.75 -29.95 -17.30
CA ASN A 177 12.27 -30.21 -18.65
C ASN A 177 12.25 -28.97 -19.56
N VAL A 178 12.42 -27.78 -18.98
CA VAL A 178 12.47 -26.50 -19.71
C VAL A 178 13.88 -26.17 -20.19
N SER A 179 13.97 -25.37 -21.26
CA SER A 179 15.21 -24.80 -21.74
C SER A 179 15.66 -23.67 -20.81
N LEU A 180 16.75 -23.88 -20.08
CA LEU A 180 17.34 -22.86 -19.22
C LEU A 180 18.68 -22.40 -19.82
N PRO A 181 18.77 -21.16 -20.36
CA PRO A 181 20.01 -20.60 -20.84
C PRO A 181 21.13 -20.69 -19.80
N GLN A 182 22.34 -21.07 -20.25
CA GLN A 182 23.49 -21.29 -19.36
C GLN A 182 23.79 -20.08 -18.48
N LYS A 183 23.64 -18.86 -19.01
CA LYS A 183 23.83 -17.61 -18.27
C LYS A 183 22.87 -17.50 -17.08
N ILE A 184 21.59 -17.83 -17.27
CA ILE A 184 20.57 -17.79 -16.21
C ILE A 184 20.89 -18.86 -15.17
N LYS A 185 21.18 -20.09 -15.61
CA LYS A 185 21.54 -21.20 -14.71
C LYS A 185 22.71 -20.83 -13.80
N SER A 186 23.81 -20.34 -14.37
CA SER A 186 24.99 -19.93 -13.61
C SER A 186 24.71 -18.73 -12.69
N GLY A 187 23.83 -17.81 -13.09
CA GLY A 187 23.38 -16.70 -12.25
C GLY A 187 22.62 -17.17 -11.01
N ILE A 188 21.68 -18.11 -11.18
CA ILE A 188 20.91 -18.70 -10.09
C ILE A 188 21.82 -19.43 -9.11
N GLU A 189 22.70 -20.32 -9.61
CA GLU A 189 23.65 -21.07 -8.78
C GLU A 189 24.53 -20.13 -7.96
N THR A 190 25.07 -19.07 -8.60
CA THR A 190 25.91 -18.07 -7.92
C THR A 190 25.16 -17.37 -6.80
N ARG A 191 23.92 -16.91 -7.05
CA ARG A 191 23.09 -16.22 -6.03
C ARG A 191 22.75 -17.15 -4.86
N LYS A 192 22.37 -18.40 -5.13
CA LYS A 192 22.11 -19.42 -4.10
C LYS A 192 23.34 -19.65 -3.21
N THR A 193 24.52 -19.82 -3.80
CA THR A 193 25.76 -20.02 -3.01
C THR A 193 26.09 -18.78 -2.17
N GLN A 194 25.93 -17.57 -2.71
CA GLN A 194 26.17 -16.33 -1.97
C GLN A 194 25.21 -16.16 -0.78
N GLU A 195 23.96 -16.59 -0.90
CA GLU A 195 22.95 -16.48 0.15
C GLU A 195 23.11 -17.53 1.25
N GLN A 196 23.49 -18.76 0.89
CA GLN A 196 23.80 -19.81 1.88
C GLN A 196 24.92 -19.39 2.85
N GLY A 197 25.84 -18.53 2.40
CA GLY A 197 26.88 -17.93 3.25
C GLY A 197 26.37 -16.86 4.23
N LYS A 198 25.16 -16.31 4.04
CA LYS A 198 24.61 -15.16 4.79
C LYS A 198 23.41 -15.56 5.65
N LYS A 199 23.65 -16.35 6.70
CA LYS A 199 22.60 -16.90 7.60
C LYS A 199 21.71 -15.87 8.32
N TRP A 200 22.09 -14.59 8.33
CA TRP A 200 21.31 -13.51 8.95
C TRP A 200 20.27 -12.89 8.00
N LEU A 201 20.27 -13.28 6.72
CA LEU A 201 19.29 -12.85 5.73
C LEU A 201 18.34 -14.01 5.39
N PRO A 202 17.07 -13.71 5.07
CA PRO A 202 16.15 -14.71 4.52
C PRO A 202 16.63 -15.16 3.14
N LEU A 203 16.40 -16.43 2.83
CA LEU A 203 16.56 -16.96 1.46
C LEU A 203 15.38 -16.50 0.60
N ARG A 204 15.62 -16.28 -0.70
CA ARG A 204 14.61 -15.72 -1.63
C ARG A 204 13.42 -16.61 -1.93
N GLY A 205 13.46 -17.88 -1.52
CA GLY A 205 12.38 -18.85 -1.69
C GLY A 205 12.87 -20.20 -2.24
N ASP A 206 11.93 -21.13 -2.38
CA ASP A 206 12.19 -22.53 -2.77
C ASP A 206 12.20 -22.76 -4.28
N ASN A 207 11.82 -21.75 -5.08
CA ASN A 207 11.77 -21.84 -6.54
C ASN A 207 12.85 -20.96 -7.20
N ASP A 208 13.54 -21.52 -8.19
CA ASP A 208 14.59 -20.89 -8.99
C ASP A 208 14.14 -19.59 -9.68
N LEU A 209 12.85 -19.42 -9.97
CA LEU A 209 12.29 -18.18 -10.51
C LEU A 209 12.52 -16.95 -9.60
N TYR A 210 12.60 -17.13 -8.28
CA TYR A 210 12.88 -16.04 -7.33
C TYR A 210 14.32 -15.53 -7.39
N TYR A 211 15.19 -16.27 -8.06
CA TYR A 211 16.56 -15.85 -8.31
C TYR A 211 16.70 -15.13 -9.64
N MET A 212 15.66 -15.04 -10.47
CA MET A 212 15.69 -14.37 -11.77
C MET A 212 15.21 -12.92 -11.67
N ASP A 213 15.83 -11.98 -12.38
CA ASP A 213 15.29 -10.62 -12.60
C ASP A 213 14.44 -10.51 -13.88
N PHE A 214 13.88 -9.35 -14.19
CA PHE A 214 13.04 -9.14 -15.38
C PHE A 214 13.70 -9.55 -16.71
N ILE A 215 15.01 -9.30 -16.88
CA ILE A 215 15.72 -9.68 -18.11
C ILE A 215 15.81 -11.20 -18.19
N GLU A 216 16.20 -11.84 -17.09
CA GLU A 216 16.31 -13.29 -17.01
C GLU A 216 14.94 -13.97 -17.17
N LEU A 217 13.88 -13.41 -16.60
CA LEU A 217 12.50 -13.90 -16.78
C LEU A 217 12.04 -13.76 -18.24
N SER A 218 12.37 -12.64 -18.91
CA SER A 218 12.10 -12.44 -20.33
C SER A 218 12.83 -13.46 -21.20
N ASP A 219 14.12 -13.68 -20.94
CA ASP A 219 14.94 -14.66 -21.66
C ASP A 219 14.45 -16.09 -21.40
N PHE A 220 13.99 -16.39 -20.18
CA PHE A 220 13.38 -17.66 -19.82
C PHE A 220 12.08 -17.91 -20.58
N ILE A 221 11.16 -16.93 -20.63
CA ILE A 221 9.92 -17.01 -21.43
C ILE A 221 10.27 -17.22 -22.91
N SER A 222 11.25 -16.46 -23.41
CA SER A 222 11.63 -16.51 -24.83
C SER A 222 12.23 -17.86 -25.22
N SER A 223 13.05 -18.45 -24.36
CA SER A 223 13.67 -19.77 -24.56
C SER A 223 12.66 -20.93 -24.52
N ASN A 224 11.48 -20.68 -23.96
CA ASN A 224 10.41 -21.65 -23.71
C ASN A 224 9.10 -21.22 -24.39
N TRP A 225 9.20 -20.51 -25.51
CA TRP A 225 8.10 -19.78 -26.12
C TRP A 225 6.84 -20.61 -26.42
N ASP A 226 7.02 -21.88 -26.78
CA ASP A 226 5.91 -22.77 -27.13
C ASP A 226 4.90 -22.95 -25.98
N TYR A 227 5.30 -22.75 -24.72
CA TYR A 227 4.39 -22.82 -23.58
C TYR A 227 3.61 -21.52 -23.33
N PHE A 228 4.07 -20.40 -23.88
CA PHE A 228 3.57 -19.06 -23.56
C PHE A 228 2.87 -18.37 -24.73
N LYS A 229 3.13 -18.78 -25.97
CA LYS A 229 2.65 -18.12 -27.20
C LYS A 229 1.12 -18.01 -27.34
N ASP A 230 0.37 -18.88 -26.67
CA ASP A 230 -1.10 -18.84 -26.68
C ASP A 230 -1.62 -17.65 -25.86
N ASP A 231 -0.91 -17.29 -24.79
CA ASP A 231 -1.27 -16.19 -23.90
C ASP A 231 -0.55 -14.91 -24.34
N ILE A 232 0.76 -14.98 -24.59
CA ILE A 232 1.61 -13.86 -25.01
C ILE A 232 1.73 -13.95 -26.53
N LYS A 233 0.95 -13.18 -27.27
CA LYS A 233 0.87 -13.30 -28.74
C LYS A 233 2.12 -12.79 -29.47
N ASP A 234 2.89 -11.91 -28.84
CA ASP A 234 4.09 -11.28 -29.38
C ASP A 234 5.26 -11.40 -28.39
N GLN A 235 6.29 -12.16 -28.78
CA GLN A 235 7.48 -12.38 -27.98
C GLN A 235 8.31 -11.10 -27.83
N ASN A 236 8.37 -10.26 -28.86
CA ASN A 236 9.12 -9.02 -28.81
C ASN A 236 8.43 -8.01 -27.88
N TRP A 237 7.09 -7.99 -27.89
CA TRP A 237 6.32 -7.15 -26.98
C TRP A 237 6.67 -7.42 -25.51
N ILE A 238 6.62 -8.68 -25.05
CA ILE A 238 6.92 -8.98 -23.65
C ILE A 238 8.37 -8.66 -23.31
N LYS A 239 9.30 -8.91 -24.24
CA LYS A 239 10.73 -8.62 -24.06
C LYS A 239 10.98 -7.13 -23.82
N VAL A 240 10.43 -6.27 -24.67
CA VAL A 240 10.55 -4.81 -24.52
C VAL A 240 9.97 -4.36 -23.19
N LYS A 241 8.80 -4.88 -22.80
CA LYS A 241 8.16 -4.53 -21.54
C LYS A 241 8.97 -4.93 -20.31
N MET A 242 9.52 -6.14 -20.29
CA MET A 242 10.39 -6.57 -19.19
C MET A 242 11.69 -5.76 -19.12
N GLU A 243 12.25 -5.35 -20.26
CA GLU A 243 13.44 -4.50 -20.32
C GLU A 243 13.17 -3.08 -19.78
N GLU A 244 12.02 -2.48 -20.12
CA GLU A 244 11.56 -1.22 -19.52
C GLU A 244 11.46 -1.33 -17.98
N MET A 245 10.85 -2.42 -17.48
CA MET A 245 10.69 -2.64 -16.03
C MET A 245 12.03 -2.90 -15.33
N TYR A 246 12.96 -3.56 -15.99
CA TYR A 246 14.32 -3.74 -15.46
C TYR A 246 15.03 -2.41 -15.24
N ASN A 247 14.94 -1.48 -16.18
CA ASN A 247 15.56 -0.15 -16.06
C ASN A 247 14.99 0.63 -14.87
N ILE A 248 13.66 0.58 -14.68
CA ILE A 248 13.00 1.21 -13.53
C ILE A 248 13.39 0.52 -12.22
N ARG A 249 13.45 -0.83 -12.22
CA ARG A 249 13.91 -1.62 -11.08
C ARG A 249 15.30 -1.22 -10.62
N CYS A 250 16.24 -1.00 -11.55
CA CYS A 250 17.60 -0.57 -11.21
C CYS A 250 17.58 0.74 -10.43
N LEU A 251 16.81 1.74 -10.87
CA LEU A 251 16.67 3.01 -10.15
C LEU A 251 16.11 2.80 -8.73
N ILE A 252 15.03 2.02 -8.61
CA ILE A 252 14.39 1.71 -7.32
C ILE A 252 15.36 0.99 -6.38
N ALA A 253 16.08 -0.03 -6.87
CA ALA A 253 17.04 -0.80 -6.07
C ALA A 253 18.23 0.03 -5.57
N HIS A 254 18.56 1.11 -6.27
CA HIS A 254 19.59 2.07 -5.86
C HIS A 254 19.04 3.25 -5.05
N ASN A 255 17.79 3.18 -4.57
CA ASN A 255 17.09 4.26 -3.87
C ASN A 255 17.15 5.60 -4.63
N SER A 256 17.19 5.53 -5.96
CA SER A 256 17.19 6.70 -6.82
C SER A 256 15.76 7.16 -7.07
N TYR A 257 15.55 8.47 -7.09
CA TYR A 257 14.26 9.03 -7.46
C TYR A 257 13.93 8.71 -8.92
N ILE A 258 12.73 8.20 -9.17
CA ILE A 258 12.21 8.01 -10.53
C ILE A 258 11.31 9.20 -10.89
N SER A 259 11.46 9.68 -12.13
CA SER A 259 10.62 10.76 -12.66
C SER A 259 9.14 10.34 -12.76
N ASP A 260 8.24 11.32 -12.77
CA ASP A 260 6.79 11.07 -12.90
C ASP A 260 6.46 10.31 -14.21
N ASP A 261 7.20 10.56 -15.30
CA ASP A 261 7.06 9.81 -16.56
C ASP A 261 7.39 8.32 -16.39
N ASN A 262 8.42 7.99 -15.60
CA ASN A 262 8.78 6.60 -15.30
C ASN A 262 7.77 5.94 -14.35
N ILE A 263 7.17 6.70 -13.42
CA ILE A 263 6.08 6.20 -12.58
C ILE A 263 4.88 5.83 -13.46
N GLN A 264 4.49 6.73 -14.37
CA GLN A 264 3.40 6.47 -15.29
C GLN A 264 3.70 5.27 -16.22
N LEU A 265 4.93 5.17 -16.72
CA LEU A 265 5.37 4.02 -17.52
C LEU A 265 5.26 2.71 -16.72
N LEU A 266 5.71 2.70 -15.46
CA LEU A 266 5.59 1.54 -14.57
C LEU A 266 4.13 1.12 -14.40
N GLU A 267 3.23 2.06 -14.10
CA GLU A 267 1.80 1.77 -13.91
C GLU A 267 1.14 1.24 -15.18
N VAL A 268 1.39 1.89 -16.32
CA VAL A 268 0.79 1.50 -17.61
C VAL A 268 1.33 0.14 -18.05
N THR A 269 2.64 -0.08 -17.99
CA THR A 269 3.25 -1.36 -18.36
C THR A 269 2.79 -2.47 -17.41
N THR A 270 2.65 -2.19 -16.11
CA THR A 270 2.08 -3.16 -15.15
C THR A 270 0.67 -3.57 -15.57
N LYS A 271 -0.23 -2.61 -15.82
CA LYS A 271 -1.62 -2.90 -16.26
C LYS A 271 -1.66 -3.69 -17.56
N GLN A 272 -0.79 -3.36 -18.52
CA GLN A 272 -0.68 -4.08 -19.79
C GLN A 272 -0.23 -5.53 -19.62
N ILE A 273 0.82 -5.78 -18.83
CA ILE A 273 1.30 -7.14 -18.54
C ILE A 273 0.24 -7.94 -17.80
N LEU A 274 -0.36 -7.37 -16.74
CA LEU A 274 -1.41 -8.04 -15.98
C LEU A 274 -2.58 -8.45 -16.87
N ALA A 275 -3.09 -7.53 -17.70
CA ALA A 275 -4.20 -7.81 -18.61
C ALA A 275 -3.87 -8.86 -19.69
N GLN A 276 -2.59 -9.02 -20.05
CA GLN A 276 -2.17 -10.01 -21.04
C GLN A 276 -2.01 -11.41 -20.43
N LEU A 277 -1.69 -11.49 -19.14
CA LEU A 277 -1.35 -12.74 -18.44
C LEU A 277 -2.46 -13.26 -17.50
N SER A 278 -3.50 -12.45 -17.25
CA SER A 278 -4.71 -12.81 -16.50
C SER A 278 -5.71 -13.57 -17.36
#